data_AF-A0A955NY22-F1
#
_entry.id   AF-A0A955NY22-F1
#
_cell.length_a   1.000
_cell.length_b   1.000
_cell.length_c   1.000
_cell.angle_alpha   90.00
_cell.angle_beta   90.00
_cell.angle_gamma   90.00
#
_symmetry.space_group_name_H-M   'P 1'
#
loop_
_entity.id
_entity.type
_entity.pdbx_description
1 polymer ?
#
loop_
_entity_poly.entity_id
_entity_poly.type
_entity_poly.pdbx_seq_one_letter_code
_entity_poly.pdbx_strand_id
1 'polypeptide(L)'
;MRKFFGFVLSILFVLTPLTARAEEGVLSRIAFGSCARQGQPQPIWDSIAASDPDVFLFIGDNIYGDSEDMEVLKEKWNMLASEPGYQKLKETCPILATWDDHDYGVNDGGADYPMKKESQKVFLDFFGEPQDSPRRKSEGVYDAKVFGPEGKRVQVILLDTRYFRSPLKTEENPFEEGEGVGGSYVPDYDPASTMLGEAQWAWLEEQLKVPADLRIIASSVQVIANRHRFEKWGNFPLERQRLFDLIKKTKANGVVIVSGDRHTAEIDRIEGEVGYPLYDVTSSSLNQGHPWRSEVNEHRVGGMYFDDNFGMIDIDWSQEDPLIRLQVLDGSGKVAIQQRVRLNDLWPYSEDHLPPGFVSLFNGKDLSGWVGDTKGYQARDGILLCKPGGNLFTEKEYSDFVLRFDFKFTPGANNGLAIRSPLEGTPAYAGMELQILEDTSDKYLHLKPWQYHGSVYGIAPAIHGFKNPVGEWNSEEVVVKGRDIQVTVNGFTIVDINLDEELKNGPMDGSEHPGAARESGHIGFAGHGDVLEFRNIYLQPLK
;
A
#
# COMPACT_ATOMS: atom_id res chain seq x y z
N MET A 1 -57.52 48.73 18.69
CA MET A 1 -57.01 47.74 17.70
C MET A 1 -55.49 47.86 17.64
N ARG A 2 -54.77 46.88 18.21
CA ARG A 2 -53.30 46.84 18.26
C ARG A 2 -52.76 46.30 16.94
N LYS A 3 -51.81 47.02 16.31
CA LYS A 3 -51.07 46.56 15.12
C LYS A 3 -49.94 45.63 15.54
N PHE A 4 -49.87 44.44 14.95
CA PHE A 4 -48.74 43.52 15.00
C PHE A 4 -47.68 43.98 14.00
N PHE A 5 -46.42 44.10 14.44
CA PHE A 5 -45.25 44.16 13.55
C PHE A 5 -44.59 42.78 13.59
N GLY A 6 -44.55 42.09 12.44
CA GLY A 6 -43.79 40.85 12.27
C GLY A 6 -42.37 41.18 11.82
N PHE A 7 -41.39 40.69 12.55
CA PHE A 7 -39.98 40.66 12.14
C PHE A 7 -39.74 39.35 11.39
N VAL A 8 -39.32 39.43 10.13
CA VAL A 8 -38.81 38.27 9.36
C VAL A 8 -37.31 38.21 9.58
N LEU A 9 -36.83 37.11 10.17
CA LEU A 9 -35.41 36.84 10.34
C LEU A 9 -34.92 36.10 9.08
N SER A 10 -34.16 36.78 8.22
CA SER A 10 -33.49 36.15 7.09
C SER A 10 -32.20 35.48 7.57
N ILE A 11 -32.16 34.15 7.57
CA ILE A 11 -30.94 33.37 7.79
C ILE A 11 -30.18 33.33 6.46
N LEU A 12 -29.04 34.04 6.40
CA LEU A 12 -28.07 33.88 5.31
C LEU A 12 -27.34 32.54 5.52
N PHE A 13 -27.58 31.56 4.64
CA PHE A 13 -26.68 30.43 4.49
C PHE A 13 -25.46 30.90 3.69
N VAL A 14 -24.31 31.03 4.36
CA VAL A 14 -23.03 31.21 3.67
C VAL A 14 -22.65 29.84 3.09
N LEU A 15 -22.81 29.68 1.77
CA LEU A 15 -22.30 28.52 1.04
C LEU A 15 -20.77 28.62 0.99
N THR A 16 -20.09 27.84 1.82
CA THR A 16 -18.65 27.60 1.67
C THR A 16 -18.41 26.78 0.40
N PRO A 17 -17.52 27.19 -0.51
CA PRO A 17 -17.22 26.41 -1.71
C PRO A 17 -16.63 25.05 -1.34
N LEU A 18 -17.01 23.99 -2.07
CA LEU A 18 -16.58 22.59 -1.83
C LEU A 18 -15.05 22.47 -1.70
N THR A 19 -14.30 23.26 -2.48
CA THR A 19 -12.84 23.32 -2.47
C THR A 19 -12.26 23.77 -1.13
N ALA A 20 -12.92 24.70 -0.42
CA ALA A 20 -12.49 25.15 0.90
C ALA A 20 -12.77 24.11 2.00
N ARG A 21 -13.75 23.21 1.80
CA ARG A 21 -14.01 22.10 2.73
C ARG A 21 -12.98 20.98 2.59
N ALA A 22 -12.40 20.82 1.40
CA ALA A 22 -11.39 19.82 1.12
C ALA A 22 -10.04 20.20 1.75
N GLU A 23 -9.54 21.43 1.55
CA GLU A 23 -8.19 21.84 1.98
C GLU A 23 -7.94 21.82 3.51
N GLU A 24 -9.01 21.81 4.34
CA GLU A 24 -8.91 21.70 5.80
C GLU A 24 -9.41 20.34 6.36
N GLY A 25 -9.95 19.47 5.52
CA GLY A 25 -10.53 18.18 5.92
C GLY A 25 -9.48 17.09 6.12
N VAL A 26 -9.71 16.21 7.11
CA VAL A 26 -8.96 14.95 7.23
C VAL A 26 -9.46 14.01 6.13
N LEU A 27 -8.59 13.63 5.18
CA LEU A 27 -8.93 12.59 4.20
C LEU A 27 -8.93 11.23 4.87
N SER A 28 -10.04 10.51 4.74
CA SER A 28 -10.19 9.12 5.20
C SER A 28 -10.56 8.18 4.06
N ARG A 29 -11.11 8.69 2.95
CA ARG A 29 -11.51 7.88 1.79
C ARG A 29 -11.07 8.55 0.50
N ILE A 30 -10.15 7.93 -0.22
CA ILE A 30 -9.58 8.45 -1.47
C ILE A 30 -9.93 7.46 -2.58
N ALA A 31 -10.82 7.85 -3.49
CA ALA A 31 -11.10 7.07 -4.68
C ALA A 31 -10.17 7.49 -5.82
N PHE A 32 -9.86 6.57 -6.74
CA PHE A 32 -9.07 6.90 -7.93
C PHE A 32 -9.41 5.97 -9.08
N GLY A 33 -9.05 6.36 -10.31
CA GLY A 33 -9.19 5.50 -11.48
C GLY A 33 -8.70 6.16 -12.76
N SER A 34 -8.56 5.34 -13.80
CA SER A 34 -8.12 5.74 -15.12
C SER A 34 -8.95 5.08 -16.23
N CYS A 35 -8.70 5.44 -17.49
CA CYS A 35 -9.24 4.77 -18.67
C CYS A 35 -10.78 4.83 -18.73
N ALA A 36 -11.29 6.06 -18.83
CA ALA A 36 -12.70 6.39 -19.00
C ALA A 36 -12.99 6.85 -20.44
N ARG A 37 -13.44 5.93 -21.29
CA ARG A 37 -13.85 6.24 -22.65
C ARG A 37 -15.21 6.91 -22.69
N GLN A 38 -15.20 8.22 -22.85
CA GLN A 38 -16.35 9.07 -23.09
C GLN A 38 -17.17 8.58 -24.30
N GLY A 39 -18.49 8.63 -24.17
CA GLY A 39 -19.44 8.16 -25.19
C GLY A 39 -19.74 6.65 -25.15
N GLN A 40 -19.07 5.89 -24.28
CA GLN A 40 -19.48 4.54 -23.89
C GLN A 40 -20.21 4.59 -22.54
N PRO A 41 -21.03 3.59 -22.18
CA PRO A 41 -21.65 3.52 -20.86
C PRO A 41 -20.61 3.62 -19.74
N GLN A 42 -20.90 4.42 -18.71
CA GLN A 42 -20.04 4.61 -17.52
C GLN A 42 -20.87 4.51 -16.23
N PRO A 43 -21.56 3.38 -15.96
CA PRO A 43 -22.33 3.21 -14.73
C PRO A 43 -21.44 3.23 -13.47
N ILE A 44 -20.12 3.04 -13.63
CA ILE A 44 -19.16 3.03 -12.53
C ILE A 44 -19.14 4.31 -11.71
N TRP A 45 -19.50 5.45 -12.30
CA TRP A 45 -19.57 6.72 -11.57
C TRP A 45 -20.58 6.70 -10.43
N ASP A 46 -21.69 5.98 -10.59
CA ASP A 46 -22.68 5.85 -9.51
C ASP A 46 -22.11 5.06 -8.33
N SER A 47 -21.32 4.02 -8.61
CA SER A 47 -20.62 3.21 -7.61
C SER A 47 -19.53 4.01 -6.89
N ILE A 48 -18.76 4.82 -7.62
CA ILE A 48 -17.77 5.74 -7.06
C ILE A 48 -18.46 6.76 -6.16
N ALA A 49 -19.52 7.43 -6.64
CA ALA A 49 -20.26 8.40 -5.83
C ALA A 49 -20.90 7.75 -4.59
N ALA A 50 -21.42 6.52 -4.70
CA ALA A 50 -21.99 5.78 -3.58
C ALA A 50 -20.94 5.34 -2.54
N SER A 51 -19.67 5.24 -2.93
CA SER A 51 -18.57 4.95 -2.02
C SER A 51 -18.19 6.15 -1.12
N ASP A 52 -18.77 7.33 -1.38
CA ASP A 52 -18.61 8.57 -0.60
C ASP A 52 -17.14 8.98 -0.38
N PRO A 53 -16.34 9.17 -1.45
CA PRO A 53 -14.94 9.56 -1.32
C PRO A 53 -14.79 11.03 -0.91
N ASP A 54 -13.81 11.32 -0.06
CA ASP A 54 -13.43 12.69 0.31
C ASP A 54 -12.76 13.44 -0.86
N VAL A 55 -12.07 12.69 -1.73
CA VAL A 55 -11.45 13.17 -2.97
C VAL A 55 -11.39 12.04 -4.00
N PHE A 56 -11.57 12.39 -5.28
CA PHE A 56 -11.37 11.48 -6.41
C PHE A 56 -10.12 11.89 -7.20
N LEU A 57 -9.20 10.95 -7.40
CA LEU A 57 -8.01 11.14 -8.23
C LEU A 57 -8.27 10.58 -9.63
N PHE A 58 -8.34 11.46 -10.63
CA PHE A 58 -8.46 11.05 -12.02
C PHE A 58 -7.06 10.99 -12.63
N ILE A 59 -6.51 9.79 -12.76
CA ILE A 59 -5.06 9.59 -12.87
C ILE A 59 -4.58 9.26 -14.29
N GLY A 60 -5.43 9.38 -15.30
CA GLY A 60 -5.01 9.09 -16.67
C GLY A 60 -6.14 8.56 -17.55
N ASP A 61 -5.99 8.75 -18.87
CA ASP A 61 -6.99 8.36 -19.88
C ASP A 61 -8.40 8.77 -19.45
N ASN A 62 -8.52 10.00 -18.96
CA ASN A 62 -9.77 10.55 -18.46
C ASN A 62 -10.78 10.71 -19.60
N ILE A 63 -10.25 10.87 -20.82
CA ILE A 63 -10.93 10.76 -22.10
C ILE A 63 -9.98 10.10 -23.12
N TYR A 64 -10.56 9.60 -24.23
CA TYR A 64 -9.85 9.12 -25.41
C TYR A 64 -9.86 10.17 -26.52
N GLY A 65 -8.83 11.01 -26.56
CA GLY A 65 -8.77 12.26 -27.31
C GLY A 65 -7.76 12.33 -28.45
N ASP A 66 -7.18 11.20 -28.88
CA ASP A 66 -6.07 11.12 -29.84
C ASP A 66 -6.29 11.98 -31.10
N SER A 67 -5.66 13.14 -31.14
CA SER A 67 -5.79 14.12 -32.21
C SER A 67 -4.78 15.24 -32.07
N GLU A 68 -4.29 15.76 -33.19
CA GLU A 68 -3.61 17.07 -33.22
C GLU A 68 -4.61 18.24 -33.34
N ASP A 69 -5.92 17.95 -33.53
CA ASP A 69 -6.96 18.97 -33.57
C ASP A 69 -7.55 19.21 -32.17
N MET A 70 -7.25 20.38 -31.59
CA MET A 70 -7.70 20.73 -30.25
C MET A 70 -9.21 20.94 -30.13
N GLU A 71 -9.94 21.16 -31.23
CA GLU A 71 -11.40 21.18 -31.18
C GLU A 71 -11.95 19.77 -30.96
N VAL A 72 -11.33 18.74 -31.57
CA VAL A 72 -11.68 17.34 -31.30
C VAL A 72 -11.40 16.99 -29.83
N LEU A 73 -10.24 17.38 -29.31
CA LEU A 73 -9.89 17.14 -27.91
C LEU A 73 -10.90 17.82 -26.96
N LYS A 74 -11.25 19.08 -27.19
CA LYS A 74 -12.28 19.81 -26.43
C LYS A 74 -13.65 19.15 -26.52
N GLU A 75 -14.05 18.66 -27.69
CA GLU A 75 -15.31 17.94 -27.87
C GLU A 75 -15.35 16.67 -27.01
N LYS A 76 -14.25 15.91 -26.96
CA LYS A 76 -14.15 14.73 -26.08
C LYS A 76 -14.28 15.10 -24.60
N TRP A 77 -13.62 16.16 -24.17
CA TRP A 77 -13.79 16.69 -22.81
C TRP A 77 -15.25 17.11 -22.55
N ASN A 78 -15.90 17.77 -23.50
CA ASN A 78 -17.31 18.15 -23.39
C ASN A 78 -18.25 16.93 -23.28
N MET A 79 -17.91 15.82 -23.94
CA MET A 79 -18.66 14.57 -23.79
C MET A 79 -18.58 14.05 -22.35
N LEU A 80 -17.39 14.01 -21.76
CA LEU A 80 -17.22 13.63 -20.34
C LEU A 80 -17.97 14.61 -19.42
N ALA A 81 -17.86 15.93 -19.65
CA ALA A 81 -18.59 16.92 -18.86
C ALA A 81 -20.13 16.76 -18.96
N SER A 82 -20.61 16.10 -20.01
CA SER A 82 -22.04 15.83 -20.21
C SER A 82 -22.49 14.48 -19.63
N GLU A 83 -21.56 13.65 -19.13
CA GLU A 83 -21.87 12.35 -18.54
C GLU A 83 -22.56 12.55 -17.17
N PRO A 84 -23.82 12.11 -16.99
CA PRO A 84 -24.57 12.38 -15.76
C PRO A 84 -23.91 11.82 -14.51
N GLY A 85 -23.29 10.64 -14.60
CA GLY A 85 -22.57 10.03 -13.48
C GLY A 85 -21.36 10.88 -13.06
N TYR A 86 -20.58 11.36 -14.02
CA TYR A 86 -19.43 12.24 -13.76
C TYR A 86 -19.88 13.60 -13.17
N GLN A 87 -20.97 14.18 -13.68
CA GLN A 87 -21.53 15.43 -13.11
C GLN A 87 -21.91 15.24 -11.64
N LYS A 88 -22.59 14.15 -11.30
CA LYS A 88 -22.96 13.81 -9.93
C LYS A 88 -21.75 13.68 -9.02
N LEU A 89 -20.68 13.01 -9.47
CA LEU A 89 -19.43 12.92 -8.71
C LEU A 89 -18.81 14.30 -8.49
N LYS A 90 -18.73 15.13 -9.54
CA LYS A 90 -18.15 16.48 -9.47
C LYS A 90 -18.91 17.43 -8.53
N GLU A 91 -20.21 17.23 -8.36
CA GLU A 91 -21.03 18.01 -7.42
C GLU A 91 -20.77 17.65 -5.95
N THR A 92 -20.36 16.42 -5.67
CA THR A 92 -20.24 15.89 -4.29
C THR A 92 -18.80 15.66 -3.84
N CYS A 93 -17.85 15.54 -4.76
CA CYS A 93 -16.48 15.16 -4.49
C CYS A 93 -15.49 16.07 -5.23
N PRO A 94 -14.50 16.66 -4.54
CA PRO A 94 -13.36 17.30 -5.18
C PRO A 94 -12.62 16.32 -6.10
N ILE A 95 -12.27 16.78 -7.30
CA ILE A 95 -11.49 16.00 -8.27
C ILE A 95 -10.10 16.60 -8.39
N LEU A 96 -9.08 15.78 -8.20
CA LEU A 96 -7.69 16.08 -8.54
C LEU A 96 -7.31 15.25 -9.76
N ALA A 97 -6.66 15.86 -10.75
CA ALA A 97 -6.43 15.18 -12.02
C ALA A 97 -5.02 15.40 -12.57
N THR A 98 -4.48 14.34 -13.16
CA THR A 98 -3.41 14.35 -14.15
C THR A 98 -3.91 13.63 -15.40
N TRP A 99 -3.10 13.58 -16.45
CA TRP A 99 -3.43 12.91 -17.71
C TRP A 99 -2.61 11.63 -17.92
N ASP A 100 -2.97 10.90 -18.95
CA ASP A 100 -2.17 9.89 -19.63
C ASP A 100 -2.08 10.24 -21.12
N ASP A 101 -1.72 9.29 -21.98
CA ASP A 101 -1.46 9.52 -23.40
C ASP A 101 -2.72 9.90 -24.19
N HIS A 102 -3.87 9.28 -23.93
CA HIS A 102 -5.05 9.54 -24.74
C HIS A 102 -5.68 10.92 -24.49
N ASP A 103 -5.61 11.46 -23.29
CA ASP A 103 -6.06 12.82 -22.95
C ASP A 103 -4.95 13.88 -23.03
N TYR A 104 -3.68 13.46 -23.06
CA TYR A 104 -2.56 14.25 -23.59
C TYR A 104 -2.71 14.52 -25.09
N GLY A 105 -3.31 13.57 -25.83
CA GLY A 105 -3.77 13.77 -27.21
C GLY A 105 -3.10 12.89 -28.25
N VAL A 106 -2.25 11.93 -27.85
CA VAL A 106 -1.72 10.90 -28.76
C VAL A 106 -1.27 9.67 -27.98
N ASN A 107 -1.76 8.51 -28.40
CA ASN A 107 -1.39 7.19 -27.87
C ASN A 107 0.14 7.00 -27.75
N ASP A 108 0.59 6.56 -26.58
CA ASP A 108 2.00 6.37 -26.19
C ASP A 108 2.90 7.61 -26.45
N GLY A 109 2.30 8.81 -26.46
CA GLY A 109 2.98 10.07 -26.72
C GLY A 109 3.87 10.56 -25.58
N GLY A 110 4.95 11.27 -25.92
CA GLY A 110 5.84 11.90 -24.95
C GLY A 110 6.15 13.35 -25.31
N ALA A 111 7.37 13.77 -25.03
CA ALA A 111 7.84 15.13 -25.23
C ALA A 111 7.86 15.60 -26.71
N ASP A 112 7.79 14.66 -27.65
CA ASP A 112 7.81 14.85 -29.09
C ASP A 112 6.42 15.19 -29.69
N TYR A 113 5.34 15.01 -28.93
CA TYR A 113 4.01 15.39 -29.38
C TYR A 113 3.90 16.92 -29.60
N PRO A 114 3.57 17.37 -30.82
CA PRO A 114 3.66 18.79 -31.19
C PRO A 114 2.63 19.68 -30.48
N MET A 115 1.49 19.12 -30.06
CA MET A 115 0.38 19.91 -29.49
C MET A 115 0.34 19.87 -27.95
N LYS A 116 1.40 19.42 -27.29
CA LYS A 116 1.41 19.23 -25.82
C LYS A 116 1.08 20.48 -25.00
N LYS A 117 1.46 21.66 -25.50
CA LYS A 117 1.16 22.95 -24.82
C LYS A 117 -0.30 23.31 -24.96
N GLU A 118 -0.88 23.06 -26.12
CA GLU A 118 -2.28 23.28 -26.42
C GLU A 118 -3.16 22.28 -25.65
N SER A 119 -2.77 21.00 -25.60
CA SER A 119 -3.43 19.98 -24.77
C SER A 119 -3.38 20.36 -23.29
N GLN A 120 -2.22 20.83 -22.77
CA GLN A 120 -2.11 21.36 -21.41
C GLN A 120 -3.14 22.45 -21.13
N LYS A 121 -3.30 23.39 -22.07
CA LYS A 121 -4.29 24.46 -21.93
C LYS A 121 -5.72 23.91 -21.88
N VAL A 122 -6.07 22.99 -22.78
CA VAL A 122 -7.41 22.36 -22.81
C VAL A 122 -7.69 21.62 -21.50
N PHE A 123 -6.73 20.85 -21.01
CA PHE A 123 -6.82 20.14 -19.73
C PHE A 123 -7.06 21.09 -18.56
N LEU A 124 -6.22 22.12 -18.41
CA LEU A 124 -6.34 23.08 -17.32
C LEU A 124 -7.63 23.92 -17.41
N ASP A 125 -8.10 24.22 -18.62
CA ASP A 125 -9.38 24.90 -18.83
C ASP A 125 -10.57 24.01 -18.45
N PHE A 126 -10.55 22.73 -18.78
CA PHE A 126 -11.61 21.78 -18.42
C PHE A 126 -11.76 21.61 -16.90
N PHE A 127 -10.64 21.44 -16.19
CA PHE A 127 -10.64 21.33 -14.73
C PHE A 127 -10.79 22.67 -14.01
N GLY A 128 -10.93 23.78 -14.75
CA GLY A 128 -11.23 25.09 -14.18
C GLY A 128 -10.07 25.71 -13.41
N GLU A 129 -8.82 25.40 -13.79
CA GLU A 129 -7.62 25.94 -13.15
C GLU A 129 -7.64 27.48 -13.19
N PRO A 130 -7.42 28.21 -12.08
CA PRO A 130 -7.38 29.66 -12.08
C PRO A 130 -6.40 30.25 -13.08
N GLN A 131 -6.74 31.38 -13.71
CA GLN A 131 -5.92 32.00 -14.75
C GLN A 131 -4.54 32.49 -14.25
N ASP A 132 -4.43 32.82 -12.98
CA ASP A 132 -3.20 33.28 -12.32
C ASP A 132 -2.38 32.14 -11.69
N SER A 133 -2.89 30.90 -11.72
CA SER A 133 -2.26 29.73 -11.14
C SER A 133 -0.82 29.50 -11.64
N PRO A 134 0.12 29.11 -10.76
CA PRO A 134 1.44 28.65 -11.16
C PRO A 134 1.39 27.49 -12.19
N ARG A 135 0.37 26.62 -12.13
CA ARG A 135 0.21 25.48 -13.05
C ARG A 135 0.05 25.89 -14.52
N ARG A 136 -0.45 27.11 -14.78
CA ARG A 136 -0.56 27.68 -16.14
C ARG A 136 0.76 28.27 -16.65
N LYS A 137 1.80 28.32 -15.81
CA LYS A 137 3.12 28.86 -16.11
C LYS A 137 4.20 27.76 -16.13
N SER A 138 3.96 26.63 -15.46
CA SER A 138 4.79 25.43 -15.55
C SER A 138 4.48 24.66 -16.84
N GLU A 139 5.48 23.94 -17.32
CA GLU A 139 5.32 22.93 -18.36
C GLU A 139 4.79 21.63 -17.71
N GLY A 140 3.77 21.00 -18.31
CA GLY A 140 3.10 19.82 -17.76
C GLY A 140 1.97 20.13 -16.78
N VAL A 141 1.23 19.10 -16.37
CA VAL A 141 0.02 19.20 -15.51
C VAL A 141 0.21 18.65 -14.10
N TYR A 142 1.43 18.33 -13.68
CA TYR A 142 1.71 17.85 -12.33
C TYR A 142 1.27 18.86 -11.25
N ASP A 143 0.90 18.34 -10.08
CA ASP A 143 0.38 19.13 -8.97
C ASP A 143 0.57 18.39 -7.64
N ALA A 144 0.47 19.12 -6.52
CA ALA A 144 0.46 18.52 -5.20
C ALA A 144 -0.46 19.28 -4.25
N LYS A 145 -1.16 18.54 -3.40
CA LYS A 145 -2.03 19.09 -2.36
C LYS A 145 -1.83 18.38 -1.03
N VAL A 146 -1.97 19.12 0.06
CA VAL A 146 -1.88 18.62 1.44
C VAL A 146 -3.23 18.83 2.12
N PHE A 147 -3.64 17.82 2.88
CA PHE A 147 -4.92 17.74 3.56
C PHE A 147 -4.71 17.37 5.02
N GLY A 148 -5.56 17.90 5.91
CA GLY A 148 -5.58 17.52 7.32
C GLY A 148 -4.42 18.08 8.18
N PRO A 149 -4.56 17.98 9.51
CA PRO A 149 -3.55 18.41 10.48
C PRO A 149 -2.45 17.36 10.66
N GLU A 150 -1.38 17.72 11.38
CA GLU A 150 -0.34 16.77 11.81
C GLU A 150 -0.91 15.55 12.55
N GLY A 151 -0.38 14.36 12.25
CA GLY A 151 -0.87 13.07 12.74
C GLY A 151 -2.01 12.49 11.91
N LYS A 152 -2.63 13.29 11.01
CA LYS A 152 -3.64 12.88 10.03
C LYS A 152 -3.44 13.59 8.68
N ARG A 153 -2.20 13.94 8.36
CA ARG A 153 -1.84 14.76 7.21
C ARG A 153 -1.59 13.88 6.00
N VAL A 154 -2.40 14.06 4.97
CA VAL A 154 -2.28 13.34 3.70
C VAL A 154 -1.78 14.31 2.63
N GLN A 155 -0.71 13.95 1.93
CA GLN A 155 -0.26 14.65 0.73
C GLN A 155 -0.62 13.82 -0.50
N VAL A 156 -1.24 14.44 -1.49
CA VAL A 156 -1.46 13.87 -2.82
C VAL A 156 -0.49 14.56 -3.77
N ILE A 157 0.30 13.78 -4.51
CA ILE A 157 1.24 14.24 -5.53
C ILE A 157 0.82 13.62 -6.85
N LEU A 158 0.45 14.45 -7.81
CA LEU A 158 0.09 14.03 -9.17
C LEU A 158 1.30 14.21 -10.07
N LEU A 159 1.81 13.12 -10.62
CA LEU A 159 2.88 13.15 -11.62
C LEU A 159 2.30 13.36 -13.02
N ASP A 160 3.18 13.78 -13.92
CA ASP A 160 2.93 13.95 -15.36
C ASP A 160 4.00 13.12 -16.06
N THR A 161 3.58 11.97 -16.58
CA THR A 161 4.44 10.96 -17.18
C THR A 161 4.41 11.05 -18.72
N ARG A 162 4.01 12.22 -19.25
CA ARG A 162 3.87 12.45 -20.70
C ARG A 162 4.67 13.66 -21.18
N TYR A 163 4.48 14.83 -20.58
CA TYR A 163 4.92 16.11 -21.16
C TYR A 163 6.44 16.16 -21.47
N PHE A 164 7.23 15.52 -20.61
CA PHE A 164 8.70 15.49 -20.69
C PHE A 164 9.28 14.16 -21.14
N ARG A 165 8.47 13.11 -21.21
CA ARG A 165 8.93 11.75 -21.39
C ARG A 165 9.64 11.56 -22.74
N SER A 166 10.81 10.94 -22.73
CA SER A 166 11.51 10.54 -23.95
C SER A 166 10.72 9.48 -24.74
N PRO A 167 10.93 9.35 -26.06
CA PRO A 167 10.27 8.31 -26.85
C PRO A 167 10.51 6.89 -26.30
N LEU A 168 9.52 6.01 -26.39
CA LEU A 168 9.68 4.62 -25.97
C LEU A 168 10.60 3.86 -26.93
N LYS A 169 11.50 3.05 -26.35
CA LYS A 169 12.30 2.12 -27.13
C LYS A 169 11.49 0.87 -27.44
N THR A 170 11.49 0.46 -28.71
CA THR A 170 10.79 -0.75 -29.19
C THR A 170 11.74 -1.77 -29.79
N GLU A 171 11.46 -3.05 -29.61
CA GLU A 171 12.13 -4.16 -30.30
C GLU A 171 11.10 -5.14 -30.88
N GLU A 172 11.48 -5.90 -31.91
CA GLU A 172 10.59 -6.91 -32.51
C GLU A 172 10.59 -8.18 -31.66
N ASN A 173 9.40 -8.61 -31.19
CA ASN A 173 9.19 -9.77 -30.32
C ASN A 173 10.17 -9.85 -29.12
N PRO A 174 10.19 -8.84 -28.22
CA PRO A 174 11.23 -8.75 -27.19
C PRO A 174 11.11 -9.73 -26.01
N PHE A 175 10.09 -10.60 -26.01
CA PHE A 175 9.66 -11.34 -24.82
C PHE A 175 9.41 -12.81 -25.15
N GLU A 176 9.60 -13.67 -24.14
CA GLU A 176 9.55 -15.13 -24.32
C GLU A 176 8.11 -15.63 -24.52
N GLU A 177 7.99 -16.85 -25.06
CA GLU A 177 6.70 -17.54 -25.18
C GLU A 177 6.10 -17.75 -23.78
N GLY A 178 4.88 -17.25 -23.57
CA GLY A 178 4.18 -17.32 -22.27
C GLY A 178 4.20 -16.05 -21.44
N GLU A 179 5.00 -15.03 -21.78
CA GLU A 179 4.97 -13.72 -21.07
C GLU A 179 3.88 -12.75 -21.61
N GLY A 180 2.83 -13.26 -22.28
CA GLY A 180 1.71 -12.49 -22.83
C GLY A 180 1.73 -12.27 -24.36
N VAL A 181 0.74 -11.53 -24.88
CA VAL A 181 0.58 -11.21 -26.31
C VAL A 181 0.48 -9.69 -26.52
N GLY A 182 1.19 -9.16 -27.52
CA GLY A 182 1.22 -7.73 -27.83
C GLY A 182 2.29 -6.95 -27.05
N GLY A 183 2.44 -5.66 -27.35
CA GLY A 183 3.48 -4.82 -26.78
C GLY A 183 4.88 -5.08 -27.37
N SER A 184 5.65 -4.02 -27.53
CA SER A 184 7.01 -4.07 -28.10
C SER A 184 8.00 -3.25 -27.28
N TYR A 185 7.57 -2.67 -26.15
CA TYR A 185 8.39 -1.75 -25.38
C TYR A 185 9.41 -2.49 -24.53
N VAL A 186 10.66 -2.07 -24.66
CA VAL A 186 11.81 -2.60 -23.91
C VAL A 186 12.41 -1.52 -23.02
N PRO A 187 13.24 -1.89 -22.02
CA PRO A 187 13.96 -0.92 -21.22
C PRO A 187 14.96 -0.10 -22.05
N ASP A 188 14.99 1.20 -21.80
CA ASP A 188 16.00 2.13 -22.29
C ASP A 188 16.95 2.54 -21.15
N TYR A 189 18.22 2.19 -21.30
CA TYR A 189 19.28 2.49 -20.33
C TYR A 189 20.12 3.71 -20.72
N ASP A 190 19.70 4.49 -21.73
CA ASP A 190 20.35 5.76 -22.03
C ASP A 190 20.17 6.75 -20.85
N PRO A 191 21.25 7.25 -20.23
CA PRO A 191 21.15 8.22 -19.14
C PRO A 191 20.58 9.58 -19.57
N ALA A 192 20.44 9.85 -20.87
CA ALA A 192 19.78 11.05 -21.39
C ALA A 192 18.25 10.89 -21.51
N SER A 193 17.73 9.66 -21.48
CA SER A 193 16.30 9.40 -21.52
C SER A 193 15.65 9.74 -20.18
N THR A 194 14.48 10.36 -20.21
CA THR A 194 13.78 10.85 -19.02
C THR A 194 12.30 10.50 -19.03
N MET A 195 11.72 10.33 -17.83
CA MET A 195 10.28 10.21 -17.61
C MET A 195 9.67 11.57 -17.28
N LEU A 196 10.19 12.23 -16.23
CA LEU A 196 9.61 13.45 -15.67
C LEU A 196 10.28 14.74 -16.18
N GLY A 197 11.49 14.65 -16.72
CA GLY A 197 12.31 15.82 -17.01
C GLY A 197 12.82 16.55 -15.76
N GLU A 198 13.90 17.31 -15.91
CA GLU A 198 14.59 17.91 -14.76
C GLU A 198 13.74 18.92 -13.96
N ALA A 199 12.85 19.65 -14.63
CA ALA A 199 12.00 20.63 -13.97
C ALA A 199 11.03 19.96 -12.97
N GLN A 200 10.38 18.88 -13.39
CA GLN A 200 9.47 18.13 -12.52
C GLN A 200 10.23 17.31 -11.47
N TRP A 201 11.42 16.79 -11.79
CA TRP A 201 12.28 16.14 -10.79
C TRP A 201 12.66 17.08 -9.65
N ALA A 202 13.08 18.31 -9.97
CA ALA A 202 13.41 19.32 -8.98
C ALA A 202 12.18 19.70 -8.15
N TRP A 203 11.01 19.84 -8.79
CA TRP A 203 9.75 20.08 -8.10
C TRP A 203 9.37 18.92 -7.16
N LEU A 204 9.48 17.68 -7.61
CA LEU A 204 9.15 16.49 -6.83
C LEU A 204 10.05 16.36 -5.60
N GLU A 205 11.36 16.65 -5.75
CA GLU A 205 12.27 16.67 -4.61
C GLU A 205 11.82 17.65 -3.51
N GLU A 206 11.31 18.83 -3.88
CA GLU A 206 10.76 19.79 -2.92
C GLU A 206 9.42 19.33 -2.34
N GLN A 207 8.55 18.71 -3.14
CA GLN A 207 7.28 18.17 -2.63
C GLN A 207 7.48 17.04 -1.62
N LEU A 208 8.46 16.16 -1.85
CA LEU A 208 8.76 15.06 -0.93
C LEU A 208 9.32 15.53 0.42
N LYS A 209 9.82 16.77 0.51
CA LYS A 209 10.23 17.42 1.76
C LYS A 209 9.07 18.08 2.51
N VAL A 210 7.91 18.28 1.86
CA VAL A 210 6.72 18.81 2.53
C VAL A 210 6.25 17.81 3.59
N PRO A 211 6.03 18.22 4.85
CA PRO A 211 5.58 17.31 5.90
C PRO A 211 4.25 16.63 5.56
N ALA A 212 4.17 15.31 5.72
CA ALA A 212 2.97 14.49 5.58
C ALA A 212 3.14 13.18 6.35
N ASP A 213 2.05 12.66 6.90
CA ASP A 213 2.01 11.36 7.58
C ASP A 213 1.85 10.24 6.53
N LEU A 214 0.94 10.44 5.57
CA LEU A 214 0.72 9.57 4.40
C LEU A 214 0.88 10.37 3.10
N ARG A 215 1.49 9.77 2.08
CA ARG A 215 1.70 10.36 0.74
C ARG A 215 1.15 9.44 -0.32
N ILE A 216 0.26 9.95 -1.15
CA ILE A 216 -0.25 9.27 -2.35
C ILE A 216 0.44 9.88 -3.57
N ILE A 217 1.28 9.09 -4.26
CA ILE A 217 1.88 9.50 -5.53
C ILE A 217 1.06 8.86 -6.65
N ALA A 218 0.37 9.69 -7.44
CA ALA A 218 -0.37 9.25 -8.62
C ALA A 218 0.53 9.32 -9.86
N SER A 219 0.67 8.19 -10.55
CA SER A 219 1.35 8.04 -11.83
C SER A 219 0.34 7.55 -12.87
N SER A 220 0.43 7.99 -14.13
CA SER A 220 -0.51 7.49 -15.14
C SER A 220 -0.24 6.03 -15.51
N VAL A 221 1.03 5.65 -15.55
CA VAL A 221 1.51 4.29 -15.83
C VAL A 221 2.07 3.60 -14.58
N GLN A 222 2.10 2.26 -14.57
CA GLN A 222 2.61 1.46 -13.44
C GLN A 222 4.06 1.79 -13.09
N VAL A 223 4.34 1.93 -11.79
CA VAL A 223 5.69 2.20 -11.26
C VAL A 223 6.38 0.91 -10.84
N ILE A 224 5.67 -0.01 -10.19
CA ILE A 224 6.28 -1.23 -9.64
C ILE A 224 6.29 -2.37 -10.64
N ALA A 225 5.18 -2.65 -11.32
CA ALA A 225 5.13 -3.69 -12.35
C ALA A 225 6.25 -3.47 -13.39
N ASN A 226 7.05 -4.52 -13.65
CA ASN A 226 8.28 -4.37 -14.45
C ASN A 226 8.42 -5.38 -15.59
N ARG A 227 7.56 -6.39 -15.65
CA ARG A 227 7.71 -7.54 -16.56
C ARG A 227 6.77 -7.49 -17.77
N HIS A 228 5.64 -6.78 -17.70
CA HIS A 228 4.72 -6.68 -18.84
C HIS A 228 5.31 -5.86 -20.00
N ARG A 229 4.71 -5.97 -21.19
CA ARG A 229 5.27 -5.52 -22.47
C ARG A 229 4.81 -4.14 -22.94
N PHE A 230 3.99 -3.52 -22.10
CA PHE A 230 3.36 -2.21 -22.33
C PHE A 230 4.11 -1.13 -21.56
N GLU A 231 3.60 0.09 -21.65
CA GLU A 231 4.24 1.24 -21.04
C GLU A 231 4.20 1.21 -19.51
N LYS A 232 5.31 1.61 -18.90
CA LYS A 232 5.58 1.60 -17.45
C LYS A 232 6.85 2.36 -17.16
N TRP A 233 7.07 2.66 -15.88
CA TRP A 233 8.37 3.18 -15.42
C TRP A 233 9.54 2.22 -15.70
N GLY A 234 9.28 0.92 -15.77
CA GLY A 234 10.24 -0.09 -16.19
C GLY A 234 10.84 0.11 -17.57
N ASN A 235 10.21 0.91 -18.44
CA ASN A 235 10.80 1.30 -19.72
C ASN A 235 11.96 2.29 -19.59
N PHE A 236 12.06 3.00 -18.45
CA PHE A 236 13.15 3.93 -18.13
C PHE A 236 13.78 3.55 -16.77
N PRO A 237 14.55 2.44 -16.68
CA PRO A 237 15.01 1.90 -15.40
C PRO A 237 15.82 2.88 -14.55
N LEU A 238 16.61 3.76 -15.18
CA LEU A 238 17.41 4.77 -14.47
C LEU A 238 16.53 5.82 -13.80
N GLU A 239 15.45 6.23 -14.45
CA GLU A 239 14.48 7.20 -13.91
C GLU A 239 13.60 6.56 -12.83
N ARG A 240 13.24 5.28 -12.99
CA ARG A 240 12.55 4.50 -11.96
C ARG A 240 13.41 4.37 -10.70
N GLN A 241 14.69 4.02 -10.84
CA GLN A 241 15.60 3.97 -9.69
C GLN A 241 15.77 5.36 -9.06
N ARG A 242 15.86 6.41 -9.88
CA ARG A 242 15.92 7.81 -9.40
C ARG A 242 14.70 8.17 -8.53
N LEU A 243 13.50 7.66 -8.83
CA LEU A 243 12.32 7.85 -7.99
C LEU A 243 12.52 7.21 -6.61
N PHE A 244 12.93 5.95 -6.56
CA PHE A 244 13.15 5.22 -5.32
C PHE A 244 14.26 5.86 -4.48
N ASP A 245 15.37 6.22 -5.13
CA ASP A 245 16.49 6.91 -4.49
C ASP A 245 16.06 8.28 -3.95
N LEU A 246 15.20 9.01 -4.66
CA LEU A 246 14.70 10.30 -4.22
C LEU A 246 13.79 10.18 -3.00
N ILE A 247 12.87 9.22 -2.97
CA ILE A 247 12.03 8.92 -1.80
C ILE A 247 12.92 8.63 -0.58
N LYS A 248 13.92 7.76 -0.75
CA LYS A 248 14.88 7.41 0.30
C LYS A 248 15.74 8.60 0.75
N LYS A 249 16.29 9.37 -0.19
CA LYS A 249 17.14 10.55 0.05
C LYS A 249 16.39 11.62 0.84
N THR A 250 15.15 11.88 0.47
CA THR A 250 14.29 12.88 1.13
C THR A 250 13.69 12.38 2.44
N LYS A 251 13.81 11.07 2.73
CA LYS A 251 13.14 10.40 3.85
C LYS A 251 11.63 10.65 3.81
N ALA A 252 11.06 10.67 2.61
CA ALA A 252 9.63 10.75 2.43
C ALA A 252 9.05 9.42 2.88
N ASN A 253 8.37 9.41 4.02
CA ASN A 253 7.77 8.21 4.58
C ASN A 253 6.27 8.17 4.26
N GLY A 254 5.63 7.03 4.54
CA GLY A 254 4.19 6.86 4.33
C GLY A 254 3.82 6.87 2.85
N VAL A 255 4.71 6.47 1.93
CA VAL A 255 4.45 6.57 0.49
C VAL A 255 3.66 5.36 -0.01
N VAL A 256 2.56 5.63 -0.71
CA VAL A 256 1.79 4.68 -1.53
C VAL A 256 1.67 5.25 -2.94
N ILE A 257 1.80 4.40 -3.94
CA ILE A 257 1.63 4.74 -5.36
C ILE A 257 0.25 4.28 -5.83
N VAL A 258 -0.39 5.07 -6.70
CA VAL A 258 -1.57 4.66 -7.46
C VAL A 258 -1.28 4.83 -8.96
N SER A 259 -1.75 3.90 -9.78
CA SER A 259 -1.47 3.90 -11.22
C SER A 259 -2.63 3.46 -12.12
N GLY A 260 -2.52 3.74 -13.42
CA GLY A 260 -3.53 3.50 -14.46
C GLY A 260 -3.02 2.72 -15.68
N ASP A 261 -3.39 3.16 -16.89
CA ASP A 261 -3.04 2.65 -18.25
C ASP A 261 -3.54 1.23 -18.61
N ARG A 262 -3.44 0.27 -17.69
CA ARG A 262 -3.36 -1.16 -18.05
C ARG A 262 -4.64 -1.83 -18.54
N HIS A 263 -5.79 -1.19 -18.41
CA HIS A 263 -7.14 -1.76 -18.52
C HIS A 263 -7.37 -3.00 -17.64
N THR A 264 -6.50 -3.19 -16.64
CA THR A 264 -6.59 -4.21 -15.60
C THR A 264 -6.14 -3.60 -14.28
N ALA A 265 -6.50 -4.25 -13.18
CA ALA A 265 -6.17 -3.81 -11.84
C ALA A 265 -5.41 -4.88 -11.08
N GLU A 266 -4.44 -4.43 -10.29
CA GLU A 266 -3.60 -5.27 -9.44
C GLU A 266 -3.01 -4.43 -8.31
N ILE A 267 -2.46 -5.10 -7.30
CA ILE A 267 -1.67 -4.45 -6.25
C ILE A 267 -0.29 -5.07 -6.29
N ASP A 268 0.72 -4.24 -6.45
CA ASP A 268 2.11 -4.63 -6.41
C ASP A 268 2.78 -4.16 -5.13
N ARG A 269 3.82 -4.90 -4.72
CA ARG A 269 4.64 -4.58 -3.56
C ARG A 269 6.11 -4.90 -3.84
N ILE A 270 6.98 -4.00 -3.43
CA ILE A 270 8.43 -4.25 -3.36
C ILE A 270 8.96 -3.96 -1.97
N GLU A 271 10.00 -4.70 -1.59
CA GLU A 271 10.69 -4.57 -0.32
C GLU A 271 12.04 -3.87 -0.49
N GLY A 272 12.39 -2.97 0.44
CA GLY A 272 13.76 -2.53 0.65
C GLY A 272 14.29 -1.41 -0.25
N GLU A 273 13.69 -1.14 -1.41
CA GLU A 273 14.12 -0.06 -2.32
C GLU A 273 14.11 1.31 -1.63
N VAL A 274 13.03 1.62 -0.90
CA VAL A 274 12.85 2.90 -0.18
C VAL A 274 13.11 2.80 1.32
N GLY A 275 13.51 1.62 1.82
CA GLY A 275 13.76 1.36 3.24
C GLY A 275 12.55 0.84 4.04
N TYR A 276 11.40 0.69 3.38
CA TYR A 276 10.16 0.08 3.88
C TYR A 276 9.38 -0.50 2.67
N PRO A 277 8.30 -1.28 2.88
CA PRO A 277 7.47 -1.81 1.81
C PRO A 277 6.83 -0.68 0.98
N LEU A 278 7.01 -0.69 -0.33
CA LEU A 278 6.36 0.25 -1.24
C LEU A 278 5.25 -0.47 -2.01
N TYR A 279 4.06 0.13 -2.03
CA TYR A 279 2.89 -0.40 -2.73
C TYR A 279 2.54 0.46 -3.95
N ASP A 280 2.08 -0.19 -5.01
CA ASP A 280 1.51 0.41 -6.21
C ASP A 280 0.16 -0.23 -6.49
N VAL A 281 -0.91 0.56 -6.38
CA VAL A 281 -2.29 0.11 -6.55
C VAL A 281 -2.76 0.56 -7.92
N THR A 282 -2.78 -0.38 -8.87
CA THR A 282 -3.23 -0.10 -10.23
C THR A 282 -4.75 -0.26 -10.31
N SER A 283 -5.45 0.79 -10.74
CA SER A 283 -6.88 0.72 -11.06
C SER A 283 -7.13 1.25 -12.46
N SER A 284 -7.21 0.30 -13.38
CA SER A 284 -7.61 0.51 -14.75
C SER A 284 -8.53 -0.65 -15.13
N SER A 285 -9.73 -0.48 -15.64
CA SER A 285 -10.28 0.73 -16.24
C SER A 285 -11.66 1.05 -15.67
N LEU A 286 -12.04 2.32 -15.80
CA LEU A 286 -13.36 2.77 -15.42
C LEU A 286 -14.46 2.23 -16.37
N ASN A 287 -14.15 2.01 -17.66
CA ASN A 287 -15.09 1.38 -18.60
C ASN A 287 -14.44 0.73 -19.85
N GLN A 288 -13.17 0.33 -19.76
CA GLN A 288 -12.42 -0.31 -20.85
C GLN A 288 -11.95 -1.72 -20.47
N GLY A 289 -12.68 -2.40 -19.57
CA GLY A 289 -12.32 -3.73 -19.10
C GLY A 289 -12.15 -4.70 -20.27
N HIS A 290 -11.08 -5.49 -20.23
CA HIS A 290 -10.71 -6.38 -21.33
C HIS A 290 -10.67 -7.83 -20.86
N PRO A 291 -11.25 -8.79 -21.62
CA PRO A 291 -11.22 -10.19 -21.23
C PRO A 291 -9.78 -10.74 -21.18
N TRP A 292 -9.45 -11.27 -20.01
CA TRP A 292 -8.29 -12.07 -19.57
C TRP A 292 -7.00 -12.02 -20.41
N ARG A 293 -5.94 -11.45 -19.81
CA ARG A 293 -4.53 -11.67 -20.19
C ARG A 293 -3.74 -11.99 -18.93
N SER A 294 -3.19 -13.21 -18.81
CA SER A 294 -2.18 -13.46 -17.77
C SER A 294 -0.94 -12.68 -18.11
N GLU A 295 -0.47 -11.85 -17.17
CA GLU A 295 0.82 -11.19 -17.29
C GLU A 295 1.71 -11.61 -16.12
N VAL A 296 2.95 -11.96 -16.43
CA VAL A 296 3.95 -12.24 -15.41
C VAL A 296 4.25 -10.93 -14.70
N ASN A 297 4.12 -10.93 -13.39
CA ASN A 297 4.54 -9.83 -12.53
C ASN A 297 4.97 -10.45 -11.19
N GLU A 298 6.27 -10.39 -10.92
CA GLU A 298 6.88 -10.95 -9.71
C GLU A 298 6.62 -10.12 -8.45
N HIS A 299 6.10 -8.90 -8.60
CA HIS A 299 5.80 -7.99 -7.49
C HIS A 299 4.31 -8.01 -7.10
N ARG A 300 3.47 -8.73 -7.84
CA ARG A 300 2.03 -8.78 -7.62
C ARG A 300 1.71 -9.47 -6.30
N VAL A 301 0.90 -8.81 -5.47
CA VAL A 301 0.35 -9.37 -4.24
C VAL A 301 -1.13 -9.67 -4.43
N GLY A 302 -1.45 -10.95 -4.63
CA GLY A 302 -2.80 -11.42 -4.92
C GLY A 302 -3.04 -11.70 -6.40
N GLY A 303 -4.27 -11.49 -6.86
CA GLY A 303 -4.67 -11.71 -8.26
C GLY A 303 -4.82 -10.42 -9.05
N MET A 304 -4.96 -10.54 -10.37
CA MET A 304 -5.40 -9.45 -11.25
C MET A 304 -6.93 -9.41 -11.32
N TYR A 305 -7.47 -8.22 -11.56
CA TYR A 305 -8.88 -7.98 -11.86
C TYR A 305 -9.01 -7.32 -13.24
N PHE A 306 -9.99 -7.74 -14.04
CA PHE A 306 -10.04 -7.46 -15.49
C PHE A 306 -11.27 -6.66 -15.94
N ASP A 307 -12.34 -6.68 -15.16
CA ASP A 307 -13.56 -5.95 -15.48
C ASP A 307 -13.43 -4.49 -15.01
N ASP A 308 -14.46 -3.69 -15.32
CA ASP A 308 -14.54 -2.30 -14.91
C ASP A 308 -14.37 -2.17 -13.39
N ASN A 309 -13.46 -1.29 -12.98
CA ASN A 309 -13.05 -1.11 -11.58
C ASN A 309 -12.63 0.32 -11.26
N PHE A 310 -12.57 0.62 -9.97
CA PHE A 310 -11.97 1.83 -9.43
C PHE A 310 -11.19 1.51 -8.15
N GLY A 311 -10.17 2.29 -7.87
CA GLY A 311 -9.34 2.16 -6.68
C GLY A 311 -9.94 2.90 -5.49
N MET A 312 -9.69 2.39 -4.29
CA MET A 312 -10.06 3.03 -3.02
C MET A 312 -8.93 2.89 -2.00
N ILE A 313 -8.62 3.98 -1.31
CA ILE A 313 -7.75 3.99 -0.14
C ILE A 313 -8.60 4.46 1.05
N ASP A 314 -8.94 3.52 1.93
CA ASP A 314 -9.67 3.79 3.17
C ASP A 314 -8.68 3.84 4.35
N ILE A 315 -8.67 4.94 5.10
CA ILE A 315 -7.76 5.20 6.21
C ILE A 315 -8.55 5.25 7.52
N ASP A 316 -8.25 4.32 8.42
CA ASP A 316 -8.84 4.29 9.76
C ASP A 316 -7.99 5.06 10.77
N TRP A 317 -8.28 6.35 10.91
CA TRP A 317 -7.63 7.25 11.87
C TRP A 317 -8.11 7.10 13.32
N SER A 318 -8.90 6.07 13.65
CA SER A 318 -9.40 5.86 15.02
C SER A 318 -8.38 5.14 15.92
N GLN A 319 -7.40 4.48 15.32
CA GLN A 319 -6.34 3.74 16.00
C GLN A 319 -5.08 4.61 16.13
N GLU A 320 -4.24 4.37 17.14
CA GLU A 320 -2.96 5.07 17.33
C GLU A 320 -1.99 4.85 16.16
N ASP A 321 -2.01 3.65 15.58
CA ASP A 321 -1.35 3.32 14.32
C ASP A 321 -2.42 3.03 13.25
N PRO A 322 -2.74 4.02 12.40
CA PRO A 322 -3.85 3.95 11.46
C PRO A 322 -3.75 2.75 10.53
N LEU A 323 -4.88 2.06 10.34
CA LEU A 323 -4.99 0.98 9.36
C LEU A 323 -5.42 1.56 8.01
N ILE A 324 -4.60 1.36 6.99
CA ILE A 324 -4.86 1.74 5.60
C ILE A 324 -5.28 0.50 4.82
N ARG A 325 -6.41 0.61 4.11
CA ARG A 325 -6.90 -0.42 3.20
C ARG A 325 -6.68 0.06 1.77
N LEU A 326 -5.77 -0.60 1.07
CA LEU A 326 -5.52 -0.39 -0.35
C LEU A 326 -6.43 -1.34 -1.13
N GLN A 327 -7.35 -0.82 -1.92
CA GLN A 327 -8.42 -1.62 -2.50
C GLN A 327 -8.63 -1.32 -3.99
N VAL A 328 -9.13 -2.35 -4.68
CA VAL A 328 -9.78 -2.23 -5.98
C VAL A 328 -11.21 -2.72 -5.81
N LEU A 329 -12.17 -1.89 -6.22
CA LEU A 329 -13.60 -2.20 -6.20
C LEU A 329 -14.08 -2.45 -7.63
N ASP A 330 -14.97 -3.42 -7.80
CA ASP A 330 -15.63 -3.67 -9.08
C ASP A 330 -16.64 -2.58 -9.46
N GLY A 331 -17.16 -2.63 -10.68
CA GLY A 331 -18.17 -1.71 -11.17
C GLY A 331 -19.47 -1.66 -10.34
N SER A 332 -19.70 -2.58 -9.40
CA SER A 332 -20.83 -2.55 -8.46
C SER A 332 -20.48 -1.95 -7.08
N GLY A 333 -19.21 -1.59 -6.85
CA GLY A 333 -18.71 -1.06 -5.59
C GLY A 333 -18.31 -2.16 -4.59
N LYS A 334 -18.15 -3.41 -5.01
CA LYS A 334 -17.68 -4.49 -4.13
C LYS A 334 -16.16 -4.63 -4.24
N VAL A 335 -15.50 -4.82 -3.10
CA VAL A 335 -14.05 -5.06 -3.05
C VAL A 335 -13.69 -6.34 -3.81
N ALA A 336 -12.83 -6.20 -4.81
CA ALA A 336 -12.29 -7.27 -5.65
C ALA A 336 -10.86 -7.67 -5.23
N ILE A 337 -10.01 -6.68 -4.92
CA ILE A 337 -8.64 -6.87 -4.42
C ILE A 337 -8.45 -5.97 -3.20
N GLN A 338 -7.73 -6.43 -2.18
CA GLN A 338 -7.40 -5.62 -1.02
C GLN A 338 -6.05 -6.01 -0.41
N GLN A 339 -5.29 -5.01 0.01
CA GLN A 339 -4.21 -5.12 0.98
C GLN A 339 -4.49 -4.25 2.21
N ARG A 340 -4.00 -4.68 3.36
CA ARG A 340 -4.09 -3.96 4.63
C ARG A 340 -2.68 -3.65 5.09
N VAL A 341 -2.40 -2.38 5.34
CA VAL A 341 -1.09 -1.89 5.77
C VAL A 341 -1.28 -0.91 6.91
N ARG A 342 -0.44 -0.98 7.95
CA ARG A 342 -0.45 0.05 8.98
C ARG A 342 0.41 1.23 8.53
N LEU A 343 0.06 2.43 8.95
CA LEU A 343 0.80 3.62 8.54
C LEU A 343 2.28 3.52 8.93
N ASN A 344 2.59 3.01 10.12
CA ASN A 344 3.96 2.83 10.58
C ASN A 344 4.76 1.78 9.79
N ASP A 345 4.10 0.84 9.11
CA ASP A 345 4.79 -0.13 8.25
C ASP A 345 5.39 0.57 7.02
N LEU A 346 4.85 1.72 6.63
CA LEU A 346 5.34 2.55 5.52
C LEU A 346 6.43 3.54 5.95
N TRP A 347 7.11 3.28 7.07
CA TRP A 347 8.23 4.06 7.56
C TRP A 347 9.47 3.16 7.72
N PRO A 348 10.69 3.67 7.47
CA PRO A 348 11.89 2.94 7.82
C PRO A 348 11.89 2.68 9.32
N TYR A 349 12.19 1.44 9.72
CA TYR A 349 12.34 1.13 11.13
C TYR A 349 13.44 1.98 11.77
N SER A 350 13.10 2.61 12.88
CA SER A 350 14.06 3.26 13.77
C SER A 350 13.51 3.28 15.20
N GLU A 351 14.40 3.23 16.19
CA GLU A 351 14.02 3.42 17.59
C GLU A 351 13.34 4.79 17.81
N ASP A 352 13.64 5.77 16.96
CA ASP A 352 13.08 7.13 16.99
C ASP A 352 11.68 7.21 16.36
N HIS A 353 11.19 6.15 15.70
CA HIS A 353 9.90 6.12 15.00
C HIS A 353 9.14 4.82 15.23
N LEU A 354 8.91 4.48 16.50
CA LEU A 354 7.98 3.42 16.88
C LEU A 354 6.54 3.95 16.93
N PRO A 355 5.52 3.11 16.73
CA PRO A 355 4.15 3.54 16.95
C PRO A 355 3.98 3.99 18.42
N PRO A 356 3.08 4.96 18.70
CA PRO A 356 2.86 5.42 20.06
C PRO A 356 2.63 4.28 21.05
N GLY A 357 3.27 4.35 22.22
CA GLY A 357 3.15 3.34 23.27
C GLY A 357 4.00 2.07 23.07
N PHE A 358 4.60 1.86 21.91
CA PHE A 358 5.53 0.75 21.69
C PHE A 358 6.94 1.09 22.18
N VAL A 359 7.64 0.05 22.65
CA VAL A 359 9.07 0.07 22.99
C VAL A 359 9.79 -0.97 22.14
N SER A 360 11.01 -0.65 21.70
CA SER A 360 11.82 -1.62 20.98
C SER A 360 12.27 -2.75 21.91
N LEU A 361 12.11 -3.99 21.47
CA LEU A 361 12.75 -5.15 22.11
C LEU A 361 14.12 -5.45 21.48
N PHE A 362 14.36 -5.00 20.25
CA PHE A 362 15.64 -5.19 19.55
C PHE A 362 16.19 -3.88 19.00
N ASN A 363 17.33 -3.46 19.55
CA ASN A 363 17.99 -2.19 19.25
C ASN A 363 18.69 -2.13 17.86
N GLY A 364 18.64 -3.22 17.09
CA GLY A 364 19.25 -3.32 15.76
C GLY A 364 20.79 -3.43 15.74
N LYS A 365 21.46 -3.36 16.89
CA LYS A 365 22.92 -3.25 17.02
C LYS A 365 23.55 -4.44 17.74
N ASP A 366 22.95 -4.89 18.83
CA ASP A 366 23.44 -5.97 19.68
C ASP A 366 22.30 -6.67 20.43
N LEU A 367 22.64 -7.61 21.32
CA LEU A 367 21.69 -8.40 22.10
C LEU A 367 21.41 -7.82 23.49
N SER A 368 21.68 -6.53 23.72
CA SER A 368 21.32 -5.88 24.99
C SER A 368 19.82 -6.00 25.24
N GLY A 369 19.43 -6.42 26.45
CA GLY A 369 18.03 -6.68 26.78
C GLY A 369 17.58 -8.12 26.46
N TRP A 370 18.47 -8.98 25.96
CA TRP A 370 18.21 -10.40 25.69
C TRP A 370 19.11 -11.33 26.52
N VAL A 371 18.55 -12.45 26.97
CA VAL A 371 19.20 -13.54 27.73
C VAL A 371 18.92 -14.90 27.08
N GLY A 372 19.54 -15.97 27.60
CA GLY A 372 19.44 -17.32 27.02
C GLY A 372 20.60 -17.62 26.07
N ASP A 373 20.33 -18.25 24.93
CA ASP A 373 21.36 -18.62 23.96
C ASP A 373 21.78 -17.44 23.06
N THR A 374 22.54 -16.50 23.62
CA THR A 374 23.09 -15.38 22.86
C THR A 374 24.14 -15.78 21.82
N LYS A 375 24.60 -17.03 21.80
CA LYS A 375 25.54 -17.53 20.78
C LYS A 375 24.81 -18.01 19.52
N GLY A 376 23.60 -18.53 19.70
CA GLY A 376 22.67 -18.90 18.64
C GLY A 376 22.17 -17.72 17.81
N TYR A 377 22.25 -16.49 18.35
CA TYR A 377 21.76 -15.28 17.70
C TYR A 377 22.88 -14.29 17.39
N GLN A 378 22.67 -13.43 16.40
CA GLN A 378 23.59 -12.37 16.03
C GLN A 378 22.84 -11.13 15.54
N ALA A 379 23.16 -9.97 16.08
CA ALA A 379 22.73 -8.69 15.52
C ALA A 379 23.66 -8.28 14.37
N ARG A 380 23.10 -7.88 13.23
CA ARG A 380 23.83 -7.33 12.08
C ARG A 380 22.90 -6.45 11.25
N ASP A 381 23.30 -5.21 10.99
CA ASP A 381 22.59 -4.30 10.07
C ASP A 381 21.08 -4.16 10.36
N GLY A 382 20.69 -4.06 11.64
CA GLY A 382 19.28 -3.99 12.03
C GLY A 382 18.53 -5.33 12.01
N ILE A 383 19.21 -6.43 11.68
CA ILE A 383 18.66 -7.79 11.64
C ILE A 383 19.15 -8.58 12.84
N LEU A 384 18.21 -9.29 13.49
CA LEU A 384 18.48 -10.34 14.45
C LEU A 384 18.50 -11.69 13.71
N LEU A 385 19.69 -12.19 13.41
CA LEU A 385 19.91 -13.47 12.74
C LEU A 385 19.90 -14.61 13.76
N CYS A 386 18.92 -15.49 13.67
CA CYS A 386 18.96 -16.82 14.26
C CYS A 386 19.87 -17.70 13.41
N LYS A 387 20.90 -18.26 14.04
CA LYS A 387 21.74 -19.34 13.49
C LYS A 387 21.23 -20.66 14.07
N PRO A 388 21.82 -21.82 13.75
CA PRO A 388 21.51 -23.05 14.47
C PRO A 388 21.80 -22.88 15.97
N GLY A 389 20.77 -22.55 16.74
CA GLY A 389 20.83 -22.06 18.12
C GLY A 389 19.59 -22.44 18.91
N GLY A 390 19.63 -22.20 20.22
CA GLY A 390 18.56 -22.50 21.19
C GLY A 390 17.63 -21.31 21.45
N ASN A 391 17.19 -21.14 22.70
CA ASN A 391 16.16 -20.14 23.03
C ASN A 391 16.78 -18.81 23.46
N LEU A 392 16.37 -17.71 22.82
CA LEU A 392 16.69 -16.34 23.20
C LEU A 392 15.44 -15.68 23.78
N PHE A 393 15.57 -15.05 24.95
CA PHE A 393 14.45 -14.44 25.67
C PHE A 393 14.73 -12.98 26.01
N THR A 394 13.70 -12.17 26.15
CA THR A 394 13.79 -10.83 26.74
C THR A 394 14.25 -10.93 28.20
N GLU A 395 15.06 -9.97 28.67
CA GLU A 395 15.41 -9.86 30.09
C GLU A 395 14.18 -9.60 30.98
N LYS A 396 13.24 -8.81 30.47
CA LYS A 396 12.00 -8.45 31.15
C LYS A 396 10.92 -9.49 30.89
N GLU A 397 10.00 -9.61 31.83
CA GLU A 397 8.74 -10.31 31.66
C GLU A 397 7.63 -9.34 31.23
N TYR A 398 6.64 -9.87 30.51
CA TYR A 398 5.46 -9.17 30.03
C TYR A 398 4.21 -10.01 30.32
N SER A 399 3.10 -9.35 30.61
CA SER A 399 1.79 -9.98 30.84
C SER A 399 0.89 -9.88 29.61
N ASP A 400 0.18 -8.77 29.47
CA ASP A 400 -0.65 -8.42 28.33
C ASP A 400 0.11 -7.45 27.44
N PHE A 401 0.09 -7.70 26.13
CA PHE A 401 0.89 -6.94 25.19
C PHE A 401 0.37 -7.04 23.74
N VAL A 402 0.80 -6.07 22.94
CA VAL A 402 0.84 -6.19 21.48
C VAL A 402 2.31 -6.28 21.08
N LEU A 403 2.70 -7.40 20.47
CA LEU A 403 4.04 -7.62 19.92
C LEU A 403 3.97 -7.50 18.40
N ARG A 404 4.93 -6.81 17.80
CA ARG A 404 5.12 -6.79 16.34
C ARG A 404 6.55 -7.10 15.99
N PHE A 405 6.73 -7.85 14.92
CA PHE A 405 8.02 -8.17 14.36
C PHE A 405 7.91 -8.60 12.90
N ASP A 406 9.02 -8.44 12.18
CA ASP A 406 9.18 -9.01 10.85
C ASP A 406 10.08 -10.24 10.92
N PHE A 407 9.84 -11.19 10.02
CA PHE A 407 10.64 -12.40 9.87
C PHE A 407 10.81 -12.78 8.40
N LYS A 408 11.93 -13.45 8.10
CA LYS A 408 12.25 -13.95 6.76
C LYS A 408 12.82 -15.37 6.85
N PHE A 409 12.20 -16.29 6.11
CA PHE A 409 12.58 -17.69 6.10
C PHE A 409 13.75 -17.98 5.16
N THR A 410 14.62 -18.90 5.60
CA THR A 410 15.29 -19.82 4.66
C THR A 410 14.41 -21.05 4.41
N PRO A 411 14.59 -21.80 3.31
CA PRO A 411 13.77 -22.97 3.02
C PRO A 411 13.69 -23.96 4.19
N GLY A 412 12.47 -24.30 4.60
CA GLY A 412 12.17 -25.19 5.71
C GLY A 412 12.51 -24.64 7.09
N ALA A 413 12.82 -23.36 7.27
CA ALA A 413 13.22 -22.88 8.60
C ALA A 413 12.14 -23.06 9.68
N ASN A 414 12.57 -23.47 10.86
CA ASN A 414 11.73 -23.65 12.05
C ASN A 414 12.26 -22.83 13.23
N ASN A 415 11.36 -22.08 13.84
CA ASN A 415 11.54 -21.35 15.09
C ASN A 415 10.18 -21.30 15.84
N GLY A 416 10.20 -20.83 17.08
CA GLY A 416 8.98 -20.60 17.85
C GLY A 416 9.01 -19.22 18.49
N LEU A 417 7.88 -18.51 18.51
CA LEU A 417 7.71 -17.34 19.33
C LEU A 417 7.25 -17.79 20.71
N ALA A 418 8.17 -17.80 21.66
CA ALA A 418 7.86 -18.04 23.06
C ALA A 418 7.13 -16.82 23.65
N ILE A 419 5.97 -17.03 24.24
CA ILE A 419 5.21 -16.01 24.96
C ILE A 419 4.92 -16.47 26.40
N ARG A 420 5.01 -15.53 27.34
CA ARG A 420 4.86 -15.78 28.79
C ARG A 420 5.73 -16.96 29.27
N SER A 421 6.88 -17.17 28.66
CA SER A 421 7.76 -18.31 28.94
C SER A 421 8.60 -18.05 30.19
N PRO A 422 8.81 -19.04 31.07
CA PRO A 422 9.94 -19.02 32.00
C PRO A 422 11.27 -19.12 31.22
N LEU A 423 12.39 -18.82 31.90
CA LEU A 423 13.74 -19.03 31.34
C LEU A 423 14.14 -20.51 31.25
N GLU A 424 13.54 -21.37 32.09
CA GLU A 424 13.84 -22.80 32.14
C GLU A 424 12.63 -23.63 31.70
N GLY A 425 12.91 -24.77 31.05
CA GLY A 425 11.91 -25.66 30.49
C GLY A 425 11.70 -25.47 28.99
N THR A 426 10.83 -26.28 28.41
CA THR A 426 10.50 -26.20 26.97
C THR A 426 9.46 -25.11 26.74
N PRO A 427 9.72 -24.08 25.92
CA PRO A 427 8.82 -22.94 25.74
C PRO A 427 7.38 -23.32 25.40
N ALA A 428 7.19 -24.28 24.48
CA ALA A 428 5.87 -24.76 24.07
C ALA A 428 4.98 -25.33 25.19
N TYR A 429 5.56 -25.77 26.32
CA TYR A 429 4.80 -26.38 27.43
C TYR A 429 4.93 -25.58 28.74
N ALA A 430 6.13 -25.09 29.06
CA ALA A 430 6.40 -24.34 30.29
C ALA A 430 5.94 -22.88 30.20
N GLY A 431 5.85 -22.35 28.98
CA GLY A 431 5.14 -21.12 28.60
C GLY A 431 4.07 -21.45 27.55
N MET A 432 4.00 -20.64 26.50
CA MET A 432 3.31 -21.00 25.26
C MET A 432 4.23 -20.64 24.08
N GLU A 433 4.10 -21.37 22.98
CA GLU A 433 4.86 -21.12 21.75
C GLU A 433 3.92 -20.96 20.57
N LEU A 434 4.07 -19.85 19.84
CA LEU A 434 3.43 -19.65 18.54
C LEU A 434 4.42 -20.10 17.45
N GLN A 435 3.96 -20.92 16.50
CA GLN A 435 4.87 -21.50 15.50
C GLN A 435 5.41 -20.46 14.51
N ILE A 436 6.72 -20.39 14.32
CA ILE A 436 7.37 -19.66 13.22
C ILE A 436 7.96 -20.70 12.26
N LEU A 437 7.16 -21.12 11.27
CA LEU A 437 7.48 -22.29 10.45
C LEU A 437 7.31 -22.03 8.96
N GLU A 438 8.34 -22.37 8.19
CA GLU A 438 8.28 -22.53 6.75
C GLU A 438 7.81 -23.97 6.42
N ASP A 439 6.52 -24.11 6.10
CA ASP A 439 5.81 -25.39 5.98
C ASP A 439 5.72 -25.94 4.54
N THR A 440 6.30 -25.28 3.54
CA THR A 440 6.26 -25.75 2.14
C THR A 440 7.35 -26.76 1.80
N SER A 441 8.35 -26.94 2.68
CA SER A 441 9.41 -27.94 2.53
C SER A 441 8.90 -29.39 2.67
N ASP A 442 9.46 -30.31 1.87
CA ASP A 442 9.16 -31.75 1.93
C ASP A 442 9.35 -32.39 3.32
N LYS A 443 10.12 -31.77 4.23
CA LYS A 443 10.25 -32.26 5.62
C LYS A 443 8.98 -32.11 6.46
N TYR A 444 7.98 -31.36 5.98
CA TYR A 444 6.75 -31.03 6.71
C TYR A 444 5.46 -31.59 6.09
N LEU A 445 5.56 -32.64 5.27
CA LEU A 445 4.41 -33.28 4.61
C LEU A 445 3.31 -33.82 5.55
N HIS A 446 3.60 -33.97 6.85
CA HIS A 446 2.73 -34.64 7.82
C HIS A 446 2.50 -33.83 9.10
N LEU A 447 2.55 -32.50 9.01
CA LEU A 447 2.23 -31.62 10.13
C LEU A 447 0.83 -31.89 10.68
N LYS A 448 0.70 -31.76 11.99
CA LYS A 448 -0.59 -31.70 12.70
C LYS A 448 -1.15 -30.29 12.64
N PRO A 449 -2.48 -30.10 12.77
CA PRO A 449 -3.10 -28.78 12.67
C PRO A 449 -2.47 -27.69 13.56
N TRP A 450 -2.01 -28.04 14.76
CA TRP A 450 -1.39 -27.11 15.72
C TRP A 450 0.11 -26.86 15.49
N GLN A 451 0.71 -27.40 14.43
CA GLN A 451 2.13 -27.26 14.12
C GLN A 451 2.41 -26.30 12.97
N TYR A 452 1.37 -25.79 12.31
CA TYR A 452 1.53 -24.82 11.24
C TYR A 452 1.82 -23.42 11.80
N HIS A 453 2.48 -22.58 11.00
CA HIS A 453 2.84 -21.21 11.40
C HIS A 453 1.66 -20.44 12.01
N GLY A 454 1.94 -19.68 13.07
CA GLY A 454 0.97 -18.91 13.86
C GLY A 454 0.19 -19.73 14.88
N SER A 455 0.14 -21.06 14.76
CA SER A 455 -0.61 -21.91 15.69
C SER A 455 -0.06 -21.78 17.11
N VAL A 456 -0.95 -21.79 18.10
CA VAL A 456 -0.57 -21.97 19.50
C VAL A 456 -0.25 -23.45 19.68
N TYR A 457 1.04 -23.78 19.79
CA TYR A 457 1.50 -25.17 19.71
C TYR A 457 0.75 -26.06 20.70
N GLY A 458 0.14 -27.13 20.18
CA GLY A 458 -0.61 -28.12 20.94
C GLY A 458 -2.01 -27.68 21.40
N ILE A 459 -2.36 -26.40 21.26
CA ILE A 459 -3.59 -25.82 21.81
C ILE A 459 -4.58 -25.40 20.72
N ALA A 460 -4.13 -24.64 19.72
CA ALA A 460 -5.04 -24.10 18.70
C ALA A 460 -4.37 -24.01 17.32
N PRO A 461 -5.07 -24.38 16.23
CA PRO A 461 -4.56 -24.30 14.88
C PRO A 461 -4.70 -22.88 14.30
N ALA A 462 -3.80 -22.51 13.39
CA ALA A 462 -3.91 -21.30 12.59
C ALA A 462 -4.59 -21.56 11.23
N ILE A 463 -5.13 -20.49 10.63
CA ILE A 463 -5.50 -20.49 9.20
C ILE A 463 -4.23 -20.29 8.37
N HIS A 464 -4.06 -21.08 7.30
CA HIS A 464 -2.84 -21.09 6.49
C HIS A 464 -2.94 -20.20 5.24
N GLY A 465 -1.80 -19.97 4.57
CA GLY A 465 -1.75 -19.39 3.22
C GLY A 465 -1.47 -17.88 3.14
N PHE A 466 -1.12 -17.24 4.26
CA PHE A 466 -0.91 -15.78 4.31
C PHE A 466 0.55 -15.35 4.42
N LYS A 467 1.50 -16.29 4.29
CA LYS A 467 2.94 -15.99 4.27
C LYS A 467 3.37 -15.59 2.86
N ASN A 468 4.31 -14.66 2.76
CA ASN A 468 5.04 -14.37 1.53
C ASN A 468 5.98 -15.53 1.17
N PRO A 469 6.40 -15.65 -0.11
CA PRO A 469 7.38 -16.63 -0.55
C PRO A 469 8.67 -16.68 0.29
N VAL A 470 9.33 -17.83 0.27
CA VAL A 470 10.63 -18.03 0.96
C VAL A 470 11.66 -17.01 0.44
N GLY A 471 12.37 -16.37 1.37
CA GLY A 471 13.31 -15.29 1.06
C GLY A 471 12.70 -13.89 1.07
N GLU A 472 11.38 -13.75 1.23
CA GLU A 472 10.71 -12.47 1.42
C GLU A 472 10.38 -12.18 2.89
N TRP A 473 10.30 -10.91 3.23
CA TRP A 473 9.93 -10.45 4.57
C TRP A 473 8.43 -10.62 4.79
N ASN A 474 8.08 -11.16 5.95
CA ASN A 474 6.73 -11.26 6.50
C ASN A 474 6.63 -10.37 7.74
N SER A 475 5.43 -9.84 8.01
CA SER A 475 5.10 -9.12 9.25
C SER A 475 4.13 -9.94 10.08
N GLU A 476 4.34 -10.00 11.39
CA GLU A 476 3.43 -10.61 12.35
C GLU A 476 3.13 -9.68 13.53
N GLU A 477 1.85 -9.59 13.89
CA GLU A 477 1.33 -8.92 15.09
C GLU A 477 0.67 -9.97 15.98
N VAL A 478 1.07 -10.00 17.25
CA VAL A 478 0.52 -10.88 18.28
C VAL A 478 -0.07 -10.03 19.40
N VAL A 479 -1.37 -10.16 19.61
CA VAL A 479 -2.07 -9.55 20.73
C VAL A 479 -2.33 -10.62 21.77
N VAL A 480 -1.81 -10.42 22.98
CA VAL A 480 -2.09 -11.26 24.15
C VAL A 480 -2.77 -10.41 25.20
N LYS A 481 -4.01 -10.71 25.53
CA LYS A 481 -4.80 -9.96 26.52
C LYS A 481 -5.57 -10.91 27.43
N GLY A 482 -5.13 -11.02 28.69
CA GLY A 482 -5.68 -12.00 29.63
C GLY A 482 -5.54 -13.42 29.10
N ARG A 483 -6.66 -14.00 28.66
CA ARG A 483 -6.78 -15.35 28.10
C ARG A 483 -6.94 -15.36 26.58
N ASP A 484 -7.09 -14.19 25.97
CA ASP A 484 -7.29 -14.04 24.53
C ASP A 484 -5.94 -13.93 23.82
N ILE A 485 -5.78 -14.67 22.73
CA ILE A 485 -4.61 -14.61 21.83
C ILE A 485 -5.10 -14.38 20.41
N GLN A 486 -4.57 -13.35 19.78
CA GLN A 486 -4.77 -13.06 18.36
C GLN A 486 -3.42 -13.01 17.65
N VAL A 487 -3.32 -13.67 16.50
CA VAL A 487 -2.14 -13.65 15.62
C VAL A 487 -2.56 -13.17 14.24
N THR A 488 -1.88 -12.14 13.75
CA THR A 488 -2.11 -11.54 12.43
C THR A 488 -0.82 -11.59 11.62
N VAL A 489 -0.85 -12.19 10.44
CA VAL A 489 0.31 -12.29 9.53
C VAL A 489 -0.01 -11.57 8.22
N ASN A 490 0.86 -10.65 7.81
CA ASN A 490 0.70 -9.83 6.60
C ASN A 490 -0.70 -9.20 6.47
N GLY A 491 -1.27 -8.74 7.60
CA GLY A 491 -2.60 -8.12 7.68
C GLY A 491 -3.80 -9.06 7.77
N PHE A 492 -3.58 -10.38 7.78
CA PHE A 492 -4.63 -11.40 7.92
C PHE A 492 -4.60 -12.04 9.32
N THR A 493 -5.71 -11.95 10.05
CA THR A 493 -5.87 -12.66 11.33
C THR A 493 -5.97 -14.16 11.07
N ILE A 494 -5.01 -14.92 11.58
CA ILE A 494 -4.90 -16.37 11.38
C ILE A 494 -5.21 -17.18 12.63
N VAL A 495 -5.16 -16.54 13.80
CA VAL A 495 -5.60 -17.08 15.10
C VAL A 495 -6.34 -15.98 15.84
N ASP A 496 -7.49 -16.30 16.43
CA ASP A 496 -8.26 -15.42 17.31
C ASP A 496 -9.04 -16.33 18.27
N ILE A 497 -8.49 -16.53 19.47
CA ILE A 497 -8.96 -17.56 20.40
C ILE A 497 -9.04 -17.04 21.83
N ASN A 498 -9.87 -17.72 22.63
CA ASN A 498 -9.78 -17.68 24.08
C ASN A 498 -9.23 -19.02 24.61
N LEU A 499 -8.14 -18.97 25.37
CA LEU A 499 -7.46 -20.18 25.86
C LEU A 499 -8.34 -21.09 26.73
N ASP A 500 -9.29 -20.53 27.49
CA ASP A 500 -10.16 -21.36 28.36
C ASP A 500 -11.18 -22.15 27.53
N GLU A 501 -11.60 -21.61 26.39
CA GLU A 501 -12.48 -22.30 25.45
C GLU A 501 -11.73 -23.44 24.74
N GLU A 502 -10.52 -23.16 24.23
CA GLU A 502 -9.68 -24.16 23.55
C GLU A 502 -9.28 -25.30 24.50
N LEU A 503 -8.95 -24.99 25.76
CA LEU A 503 -8.49 -25.98 26.73
C LEU A 503 -9.61 -26.73 27.46
N LYS A 504 -10.88 -26.42 27.19
CA LYS A 504 -12.04 -27.01 27.89
C LYS A 504 -12.07 -28.55 27.85
N ASN A 505 -11.59 -29.13 26.76
CA ASN A 505 -11.53 -30.59 26.56
C ASN A 505 -10.09 -31.15 26.63
N GLY A 506 -9.16 -30.36 27.17
CA GLY A 506 -7.72 -30.63 27.14
C GLY A 506 -7.06 -30.19 25.83
N PRO A 507 -5.72 -30.09 25.80
CA PRO A 507 -4.94 -29.71 24.62
C PRO A 507 -5.11 -30.68 23.44
N MET A 508 -5.03 -30.17 22.22
CA MET A 508 -5.18 -30.96 20.98
C MET A 508 -4.10 -32.03 20.81
N ASP A 509 -2.89 -31.79 21.33
CA ASP A 509 -1.78 -32.73 21.25
C ASP A 509 -1.82 -33.84 22.33
N GLY A 510 -2.71 -33.70 23.32
CA GLY A 510 -2.86 -34.61 24.46
C GLY A 510 -1.80 -34.46 25.55
N SER A 511 -0.91 -33.47 25.47
CA SER A 511 0.11 -33.17 26.48
C SER A 511 -0.44 -32.23 27.57
N GLU A 512 0.29 -32.11 28.68
CA GLU A 512 0.01 -31.04 29.65
C GLU A 512 0.70 -29.73 29.21
N HIS A 513 -0.05 -28.63 29.24
CA HIS A 513 0.44 -27.27 28.95
C HIS A 513 0.33 -26.38 30.20
N PRO A 514 1.14 -26.60 31.26
CA PRO A 514 1.05 -25.79 32.48
C PRO A 514 1.36 -24.32 32.23
N GLY A 515 2.17 -23.99 31.21
CA GLY A 515 2.48 -22.63 30.81
C GLY A 515 1.28 -21.85 30.29
N ALA A 516 0.23 -22.53 29.81
CA ALA A 516 -1.01 -21.88 29.39
C ALA A 516 -1.74 -21.18 30.56
N ALA A 517 -1.45 -21.51 31.82
CA ALA A 517 -2.01 -20.84 32.99
C ALA A 517 -1.22 -19.59 33.43
N ARG A 518 -0.10 -19.26 32.77
CA ARG A 518 0.74 -18.12 33.16
C ARG A 518 0.10 -16.81 32.73
N GLU A 519 0.17 -15.83 33.63
CA GLU A 519 -0.26 -14.45 33.39
C GLU A 519 0.89 -13.56 32.92
N SER A 520 2.15 -13.96 33.18
CA SER A 520 3.35 -13.26 32.72
C SER A 520 4.51 -14.20 32.45
N GLY A 521 5.48 -13.70 31.69
CA GLY A 521 6.78 -14.33 31.49
C GLY A 521 7.57 -13.64 30.39
N HIS A 522 8.68 -14.25 29.98
CA HIS A 522 9.52 -13.72 28.91
C HIS A 522 8.89 -13.92 27.54
N ILE A 523 9.28 -13.05 26.61
CA ILE A 523 9.05 -13.22 25.18
C ILE A 523 10.35 -13.67 24.56
N GLY A 524 10.32 -14.56 23.57
CA GLY A 524 11.54 -15.07 23.00
C GLY A 524 11.39 -15.75 21.65
N PHE A 525 12.53 -16.00 21.02
CA PHE A 525 12.62 -16.83 19.83
C PHE A 525 13.26 -18.16 20.22
N ALA A 526 12.52 -19.25 20.02
CA ALA A 526 12.90 -20.62 20.34
C ALA A 526 13.50 -21.28 19.09
N GLY A 527 14.82 -21.24 18.97
CA GLY A 527 15.54 -21.81 17.84
C GLY A 527 15.42 -23.33 17.74
N HIS A 528 15.15 -23.83 16.53
CA HIS A 528 15.12 -25.26 16.20
C HIS A 528 16.26 -25.69 15.26
N GLY A 529 17.37 -24.96 15.28
CA GLY A 529 18.57 -25.32 14.50
C GLY A 529 18.59 -24.80 13.06
N ASP A 530 17.57 -24.08 12.61
CA ASP A 530 17.50 -23.48 11.29
C ASP A 530 17.91 -21.99 11.31
N VAL A 531 18.27 -21.47 10.13
CA VAL A 531 18.60 -20.05 9.95
C VAL A 531 17.32 -19.26 9.71
N LEU A 532 17.14 -18.16 10.45
CA LEU A 532 16.02 -17.25 10.28
C LEU A 532 16.47 -15.82 10.55
N GLU A 533 15.89 -14.86 9.85
CA GLU A 533 16.14 -13.44 10.11
C GLU A 533 14.90 -12.78 10.71
N PHE A 534 15.10 -11.99 11.75
CA PHE A 534 14.08 -11.14 12.35
C PHE A 534 14.50 -9.66 12.27
N ARG A 535 13.53 -8.75 12.20
CA ARG A 535 13.76 -7.31 12.36
C ARG A 535 12.52 -6.65 12.95
N ASN A 536 12.62 -5.36 13.23
CA ASN A 536 11.47 -4.54 13.63
C ASN A 536 10.72 -5.13 14.84
N ILE A 537 11.45 -5.57 15.86
CA ILE A 537 10.85 -6.26 17.02
C ILE A 537 10.54 -5.22 18.10
N TYR A 538 9.26 -4.92 18.30
CA TYR A 538 8.79 -3.92 19.26
C TYR A 538 7.46 -4.33 19.89
N LEU A 539 7.21 -3.83 21.11
CA LEU A 539 6.10 -4.26 21.94
C LEU A 539 5.43 -3.09 22.64
N GLN A 540 4.10 -3.10 22.70
CA GLN A 540 3.29 -2.22 23.53
C GLN A 540 2.73 -3.03 24.72
N PRO A 541 3.14 -2.75 25.97
CA PRO A 541 2.48 -3.34 27.12
C PRO A 541 1.05 -2.83 27.23
N LEU A 542 0.10 -3.74 27.44
CA LEU A 542 -1.30 -3.40 27.70
C LEU A 542 -1.53 -3.25 29.21
N LYS A 543 -2.40 -2.31 29.59
CA LYS A 543 -2.70 -2.00 30.99
C LYS A 543 -3.79 -2.89 31.58
#